data_AF-A0A351J1T9-F1
#
_entry.id   AF-A0A351J1T9-F1
#
_cell.length_a   1.000
_cell.length_b   1.000
_cell.length_c   1.000
_cell.angle_alpha   90.00
_cell.angle_beta   90.00
_cell.angle_gamma   90.00
#
_symmetry.space_group_name_H-M   'P 1'
#
loop_
_entity.id
_entity.type
_entity.pdbx_description
1 polymer ?
#
loop_
_entity_poly.entity_id
_entity_poly.type
_entity_poly.pdbx_seq_one_letter_code
_entity_poly.pdbx_strand_id
1 'polypeptide(L)'
;MHCVTGWDNCSFPEPWQFRKKGLACPGQLAVYNDSYIPGLKILSAVMKCAGNKAIMQLHNAGREAIAAYQKFGRVLAPTAMNFPFLPYVPEELTEDQITAIIDDFGKATQRAIDAGFDGVEI
;
A
#
# COMPACT_ATOMS: atom_id res chain seq x y z
N MET A 1 23.09 11.07 5.33
CA MET A 1 22.21 9.89 5.16
C MET A 1 22.58 8.89 6.23
N HIS A 2 21.67 8.56 7.15
CA HIS A 2 21.84 7.43 8.07
C HIS A 2 21.19 6.21 7.40
N CYS A 3 21.91 5.09 7.32
CA CYS A 3 21.34 3.83 6.83
C CYS A 3 20.31 3.31 7.82
N VAL A 4 19.18 2.80 7.32
CA VAL A 4 18.23 2.04 8.15
C VAL A 4 18.83 0.65 8.35
N THR A 5 19.32 0.38 9.57
CA THR A 5 19.85 -0.93 9.95
C THR A 5 18.88 -1.59 10.92
N GLY A 6 18.11 -2.57 10.44
CA GLY A 6 17.17 -3.35 11.25
C GLY A 6 16.89 -4.73 10.63
N TRP A 7 17.26 -5.76 11.40
CA TRP A 7 17.02 -7.22 11.38
C TRP A 7 16.75 -7.92 10.03
N ASP A 8 17.66 -8.82 9.68
CA ASP A 8 17.62 -9.83 8.60
C ASP A 8 17.65 -9.33 7.14
N ASN A 9 18.75 -8.70 6.68
CA ASN A 9 19.09 -8.43 5.26
C ASN A 9 18.02 -7.75 4.36
N CYS A 10 16.83 -7.48 4.88
CA CYS A 10 15.62 -7.01 4.22
C CYS A 10 15.01 -5.94 5.13
N SER A 11 14.86 -4.73 4.62
CA SER A 11 14.21 -3.65 5.35
C SER A 11 12.78 -3.46 4.84
N PHE A 12 11.81 -3.40 5.76
CA PHE A 12 10.37 -3.25 5.47
C PHE A 12 9.83 -1.98 6.14
N PRO A 13 9.78 -0.84 5.43
CA PRO A 13 9.32 0.41 6.00
C PRO A 13 7.81 0.50 5.84
N GLU A 14 7.05 -0.21 6.69
CA GLU A 14 5.58 -0.11 6.80
C GLU A 14 4.77 -0.52 5.53
N PRO A 15 3.47 -0.84 5.64
CA PRO A 15 2.62 -1.18 4.50
C PRO A 15 2.24 0.04 3.64
N TRP A 16 2.37 -0.07 2.32
CA TRP A 16 2.16 1.02 1.36
C TRP A 16 0.78 0.94 0.70
N GLN A 17 -0.02 2.00 0.83
CA GLN A 17 -1.28 2.10 0.10
C GLN A 17 -1.01 2.33 -1.39
N PHE A 18 -1.53 1.46 -2.23
CA PHE A 18 -1.47 1.61 -3.69
C PHE A 18 -2.75 2.20 -4.30
N ARG A 19 -3.76 2.49 -3.46
CA ARG A 19 -4.99 3.22 -3.84
C ARG A 19 -5.50 4.02 -2.65
N LYS A 20 -6.03 5.23 -2.90
CA LYS A 20 -6.66 6.09 -1.87
C LYS A 20 -7.75 5.40 -1.03
N LYS A 21 -8.52 4.50 -1.66
CA LYS A 21 -9.65 3.79 -1.02
C LYS A 21 -9.24 2.57 -0.19
N GLY A 22 -7.96 2.20 -0.17
CA GLY A 22 -7.41 1.12 0.66
C GLY A 22 -6.70 1.60 1.92
N LEU A 23 -6.91 2.87 2.31
CA LEU A 23 -6.25 3.52 3.44
C LEU A 23 -6.60 2.84 4.77
N ALA A 24 -5.59 2.27 5.44
CA ALA A 24 -5.73 1.61 6.73
C ALA A 24 -5.72 2.62 7.89
N CYS A 25 -4.73 3.52 7.90
CA CYS A 25 -4.51 4.49 8.97
C CYS A 25 -4.16 5.88 8.42
N PRO A 26 -4.46 6.97 9.16
CA PRO A 26 -3.99 8.31 8.79
C PRO A 26 -2.47 8.36 8.69
N GLY A 27 -1.95 8.92 7.60
CA GLY A 27 -0.50 9.04 7.38
C GLY A 27 0.17 7.80 6.77
N GLN A 28 -0.58 6.76 6.40
CA GLN A 28 -0.02 5.59 5.71
C GLN A 28 0.73 5.99 4.43
N LEU A 29 1.95 5.46 4.30
CA LEU A 29 2.82 5.65 3.15
C LEU A 29 2.15 5.17 1.85
N ALA A 30 2.40 5.85 0.73
CA ALA A 30 1.61 5.69 -0.50
C ALA A 30 2.45 5.55 -1.77
N VAL A 31 1.95 4.76 -2.72
CA VAL A 31 2.57 4.50 -4.04
C VAL A 31 1.52 4.49 -5.18
N TYR A 32 0.40 5.18 -5.00
CA TYR A 32 -0.68 5.24 -6.00
C TYR A 32 -0.52 6.36 -7.04
N ASN A 33 0.49 7.22 -6.90
CA ASN A 33 0.73 8.36 -7.78
C ASN A 33 2.23 8.46 -8.09
N ASP A 34 2.54 8.77 -9.35
CA ASP A 34 3.92 8.89 -9.85
C ASP A 34 4.68 10.04 -9.16
N SER A 35 3.98 11.01 -8.60
CA SER A 35 4.57 12.08 -7.78
C SER A 35 5.34 11.57 -6.55
N TYR A 36 5.08 10.33 -6.11
CA TYR A 36 5.79 9.72 -4.98
C TYR A 36 7.16 9.14 -5.38
N ILE A 37 7.39 8.84 -6.67
CA ILE A 37 8.59 8.15 -7.14
C ILE A 37 9.89 8.87 -6.70
N PRO A 38 10.04 10.20 -6.81
CA PRO A 38 11.28 10.86 -6.37
C PRO A 38 11.61 10.64 -4.89
N GLY A 39 10.61 10.71 -4.01
CA GLY A 39 10.79 10.44 -2.58
C GLY A 39 11.09 8.97 -2.30
N LEU A 40 10.40 8.07 -3.00
CA LEU A 40 10.61 6.63 -2.91
C LEU A 40 12.02 6.20 -3.36
N LYS A 41 12.60 6.87 -4.36
CA LYS A 41 14.00 6.64 -4.79
C LYS A 41 15.00 6.96 -3.69
N ILE A 42 14.77 8.03 -2.94
CA ILE A 42 15.63 8.38 -1.80
C ILE A 42 15.51 7.29 -0.72
N LEU A 43 14.28 6.85 -0.44
CA LEU A 43 14.04 5.82 0.56
C LEU A 43 14.69 4.48 0.19
N SER A 44 14.47 3.99 -1.03
CA SER A 44 15.05 2.72 -1.48
C SER A 44 16.59 2.77 -1.45
N ALA A 45 17.20 3.89 -1.86
CA ALA A 45 18.64 4.09 -1.78
C ALA A 45 19.15 4.05 -0.33
N VAL A 46 18.43 4.66 0.62
CA VAL A 46 18.78 4.65 2.05
C VAL A 46 18.60 3.27 2.68
N MET A 47 17.62 2.49 2.25
CA MET A 47 17.47 1.11 2.73
C MET A 47 18.60 0.21 2.23
N LYS A 48 19.05 0.43 1.00
CA LYS A 48 20.07 -0.38 0.32
C LYS A 48 21.51 0.06 0.62
N CYS A 49 21.73 1.18 1.31
CA CYS A 49 23.09 1.73 1.50
C CYS A 49 24.05 0.85 2.31
N ALA A 50 23.52 -0.13 3.06
CA ALA A 50 24.32 -1.13 3.77
C ALA A 50 24.36 -2.52 3.08
N GLY A 51 23.91 -2.61 1.82
CA GLY A 51 23.85 -3.88 1.08
C GLY A 51 22.56 -4.69 1.28
N ASN A 52 21.61 -4.18 2.07
CA ASN A 52 20.31 -4.81 2.27
C ASN A 52 19.46 -4.78 0.99
N LYS A 53 18.47 -5.68 0.92
CA LYS A 53 17.39 -5.61 -0.06
C LYS A 53 16.28 -4.70 0.44
N ALA A 54 15.73 -3.88 -0.46
CA ALA A 54 14.56 -3.06 -0.17
C ALA A 54 13.31 -3.69 -0.77
N ILE A 55 12.39 -4.17 0.08
CA ILE A 55 11.13 -4.78 -0.34
C ILE A 55 9.97 -3.87 0.07
N MET A 56 9.04 -3.61 -0.86
CA MET A 56 7.85 -2.78 -0.60
C MET A 56 6.62 -3.66 -0.42
N GLN A 57 6.01 -3.62 0.77
CA GLN A 57 4.73 -4.29 1.01
C GLN A 57 3.57 -3.44 0.47
N LEU A 58 2.85 -3.96 -0.53
CA LEU A 58 1.67 -3.33 -1.10
C LEU A 58 0.42 -3.75 -0.33
N HIS A 59 -0.27 -2.80 0.28
CA HIS A 59 -1.36 -3.09 1.19
C HIS A 59 -2.67 -2.41 0.78
N ASN A 60 -3.77 -3.17 0.92
CA ASN A 60 -5.13 -2.67 0.85
C ASN A 60 -5.92 -3.23 2.03
N ALA A 61 -6.38 -2.35 2.92
CA ALA A 61 -7.11 -2.74 4.12
C ALA A 61 -8.50 -3.36 3.87
N GLY A 62 -9.01 -3.28 2.63
CA GLY A 62 -10.28 -3.88 2.24
C GLY A 62 -11.41 -3.45 3.19
N ARG A 63 -12.19 -4.41 3.69
CA ARG A 63 -13.30 -4.15 4.63
C ARG A 63 -12.87 -3.40 5.89
N GLU A 64 -11.62 -3.49 6.31
CA GLU A 64 -11.08 -2.89 7.55
C GLU A 64 -10.47 -1.50 7.31
N ALA A 65 -10.67 -0.93 6.13
CA ALA A 65 -10.21 0.42 5.77
C ALA A 65 -11.02 1.53 6.48
N ILE A 66 -11.00 1.56 7.81
CA ILE A 66 -11.77 2.50 8.64
C ILE A 66 -11.38 3.95 8.33
N ALA A 67 -10.09 4.22 8.12
CA ALA A 67 -9.63 5.55 7.73
C ALA A 67 -10.13 5.96 6.33
N ALA A 68 -10.23 5.01 5.40
CA ALA A 68 -10.84 5.27 4.09
C ALA A 68 -12.34 5.58 4.22
N TYR A 69 -13.06 4.84 5.08
CA TYR A 69 -14.46 5.12 5.36
C TYR A 69 -14.65 6.53 5.94
N GLN A 70 -13.89 6.88 6.98
CA GLN A 70 -13.98 8.19 7.62
C GLN A 70 -13.72 9.34 6.64
N LYS A 71 -12.86 9.12 5.65
CA LYS A 71 -12.45 10.15 4.69
C LYS A 71 -13.34 10.22 3.45
N PHE A 72 -13.86 9.10 2.97
CA PHE A 72 -14.53 8.99 1.68
C PHE A 72 -15.95 8.43 1.74
N GLY A 73 -16.42 8.03 2.93
CA GLY A 73 -17.76 7.52 3.20
C GLY A 73 -18.07 6.15 2.61
N ARG A 74 -17.08 5.44 2.06
CA ARG A 74 -17.28 4.12 1.44
C ARG A 74 -16.07 3.21 1.59
N VAL A 75 -16.34 1.91 1.70
CA VAL A 75 -15.34 0.84 1.74
C VAL A 75 -15.85 -0.34 0.91
N LEU A 76 -14.95 -0.99 0.19
CA LEU A 76 -15.25 -2.13 -0.66
C LEU A 76 -14.80 -3.45 0.00
N ALA A 77 -15.59 -4.50 -0.16
CA ALA A 77 -15.29 -5.85 0.32
C ALA A 77 -15.79 -6.90 -0.68
N PRO A 78 -15.33 -8.17 -0.60
CA PRO A 78 -15.84 -9.24 -1.47
C PRO A 78 -17.34 -9.51 -1.32
N THR A 79 -17.95 -9.12 -0.20
CA THR A 79 -19.37 -9.30 0.08
C THR A 79 -19.87 -8.16 0.95
N ALA A 80 -21.10 -7.70 0.70
CA ALA A 80 -21.79 -6.76 1.56
C ALA A 80 -22.35 -7.47 2.79
N MET A 81 -21.60 -7.43 3.90
CA MET A 81 -21.98 -8.06 5.16
C MET A 81 -21.79 -7.09 6.33
N ASN A 82 -22.72 -7.07 7.26
CA ASN A 82 -22.57 -6.31 8.49
C ASN A 82 -21.59 -7.02 9.45
N PHE A 83 -20.54 -6.31 9.88
CA PHE A 83 -19.56 -6.82 10.83
C PHE A 83 -19.69 -6.05 12.16
N PRO A 84 -19.96 -6.71 13.30
CA PRO A 84 -20.24 -6.02 14.56
C PRO A 84 -19.12 -5.09 15.07
N PHE A 85 -17.89 -5.32 14.65
CA PHE A 85 -16.71 -4.53 15.04
C PHE A 85 -16.38 -3.41 14.04
N LEU A 86 -17.11 -3.29 12.93
CA LEU A 86 -16.95 -2.20 11.96
C LEU A 86 -18.05 -1.14 12.15
N PRO A 87 -17.72 0.16 12.02
CA PRO A 87 -18.71 1.23 12.15
C PRO A 87 -19.54 1.45 10.86
N TYR A 88 -19.47 0.53 9.90
CA TYR A 88 -20.12 0.62 8.59
C TYR A 88 -20.36 -0.78 8.00
N VAL A 89 -21.26 -0.85 7.02
CA VAL A 89 -21.41 -2.01 6.15
C VAL A 89 -20.64 -1.73 4.85
N PRO A 90 -19.60 -2.52 4.51
CA PRO A 90 -18.88 -2.34 3.25
C PRO A 90 -19.78 -2.70 2.05
N GLU A 91 -19.50 -2.06 0.93
CA GLU A 91 -20.13 -2.35 -0.36
C GLU A 91 -19.45 -3.56 -1.01
N GLU A 92 -20.24 -4.38 -1.71
CA GLU A 92 -19.72 -5.52 -2.47
C GLU A 92 -18.95 -5.05 -3.71
N LEU A 93 -17.81 -5.69 -3.96
CA LEU A 93 -17.00 -5.44 -5.14
C LEU A 93 -17.70 -5.92 -6.40
N THR A 94 -17.75 -5.07 -7.42
CA THR A 94 -18.11 -5.49 -8.78
C THR A 94 -16.90 -6.08 -9.52
N GLU A 95 -17.13 -6.86 -10.57
CA GLU A 95 -16.04 -7.42 -11.40
C GLU A 95 -15.12 -6.32 -11.99
N ASP A 96 -15.70 -5.20 -12.43
CA ASP A 96 -14.94 -4.05 -12.91
C ASP A 96 -14.03 -3.46 -11.82
N GLN A 97 -14.52 -3.40 -10.57
CA GLN A 97 -13.75 -2.89 -9.44
C GLN A 97 -12.63 -3.86 -9.06
N ILE A 98 -12.86 -5.17 -9.13
CA ILE A 98 -11.82 -6.19 -8.93
C ILE A 98 -10.72 -6.02 -9.98
N THR A 99 -11.10 -5.90 -11.25
CA THR A 99 -10.17 -5.68 -12.36
C THR A 99 -9.37 -4.39 -12.16
N ALA A 100 -10.03 -3.31 -11.74
CA ALA A 100 -9.36 -2.05 -11.43
C ALA A 100 -8.39 -2.17 -10.24
N ILE A 101 -8.69 -3.00 -9.22
CA ILE A 101 -7.77 -3.25 -8.09
C ILE A 101 -6.53 -4.02 -8.56
N ILE A 102 -6.70 -5.03 -9.43
CA ILE A 102 -5.59 -5.79 -10.02
C ILE A 102 -4.66 -4.86 -10.82
N ASP A 103 -5.23 -4.01 -11.67
CA ASP A 103 -4.47 -3.02 -12.44
C ASP A 103 -3.73 -2.02 -11.53
N ASP A 104 -4.38 -1.58 -10.45
CA ASP A 104 -3.75 -0.70 -9.45
C ASP A 104 -2.57 -1.37 -8.73
N PHE A 105 -2.65 -2.67 -8.41
CA PHE A 105 -1.50 -3.44 -7.90
C PHE A 105 -0.36 -3.45 -8.92
N GLY A 106 -0.65 -3.78 -10.19
CA GLY A 106 0.35 -3.79 -11.26
C GLY A 106 1.05 -2.43 -11.42
N LYS A 107 0.28 -1.34 -11.41
CA LYS A 107 0.83 0.03 -11.47
C LYS A 107 1.71 0.37 -10.26
N ALA A 108 1.33 -0.06 -9.07
CA ALA A 108 2.14 0.16 -7.88
C ALA A 108 3.43 -0.67 -7.89
N THR A 109 3.38 -1.92 -8.36
CA THR A 109 4.57 -2.72 -8.59
C THR A 109 5.51 -2.03 -9.60
N GLN A 110 4.98 -1.50 -10.70
CA GLN A 110 5.79 -0.74 -11.66
C GLN A 110 6.46 0.47 -11.01
N ARG A 111 5.73 1.23 -10.17
CA ARG A 111 6.32 2.36 -9.43
C ARG A 111 7.37 1.94 -8.41
N ALA A 112 7.20 0.79 -7.76
CA ALA A 112 8.22 0.24 -6.86
C ALA A 112 9.51 -0.09 -7.62
N ILE A 113 9.38 -0.67 -8.82
CA ILE A 113 10.50 -0.91 -9.75
C ILE A 113 11.15 0.42 -10.14
N ASP A 114 10.37 1.40 -10.60
CA ASP A 114 10.87 2.71 -11.02
C ASP A 114 11.54 3.47 -9.86
N ALA A 115 11.11 3.21 -8.63
CA ALA A 115 11.70 3.75 -7.41
C ALA A 115 12.95 2.98 -6.92
N GLY A 116 13.34 1.87 -7.54
CA GLY A 116 14.57 1.14 -7.24
C GLY A 116 14.48 0.14 -6.08
N PHE A 117 13.27 -0.25 -5.68
CA PHE A 117 13.05 -1.38 -4.77
C PHE A 117 13.48 -2.69 -5.46
N ASP A 118 13.96 -3.65 -4.67
CA ASP A 118 14.40 -4.96 -5.16
C ASP A 118 13.25 -5.96 -5.31
N GLY A 119 12.09 -5.65 -4.74
CA GLY A 119 10.90 -6.48 -4.83
C GLY A 119 9.68 -5.85 -4.18
N VAL A 120 8.55 -6.55 -4.31
CA VAL A 120 7.30 -6.22 -3.65
C VAL A 120 6.79 -7.44 -2.87
N GLU A 121 6.11 -7.17 -1.76
CA GLU A 121 5.34 -8.14 -0.99
C GLU A 121 3.85 -7.81 -1.16
N ILE A 122 3.00 -8.82 -1.32
CA ILE A 122 1.55 -8.71 -1.55
C ILE A 122 0.81 -9.31 -0.37
#